data_AF-A0A392PZL0-F1
#
_entry.id   AF-A0A392PZL0-F1
#
_cell.length_a   1.000
_cell.length_b   1.000
_cell.length_c   1.000
_cell.angle_alpha   90.00
_cell.angle_beta   90.00
_cell.angle_gamma   90.00
#
_symmetry.space_group_name_H-M   'P 1'
#
loop_
_entity.id
_entity.type
_entity.pdbx_description
1 polymer ?
#
loop_
_entity_poly.entity_id
_entity_poly.type
_entity_poly.pdbx_seq_one_letter_code
_entity_poly.pdbx_strand_id
1 'polypeptide(L)'
;SRSTLFAATDPQISEYCELLKSDEWPVCAYISHDCRPANPSEEAHNLQTSFEVWEKTLEMIGLPSDSVEKFLEGEEVKCRYGQEQQ
;
A
#
# COMPACT_ATOMS: atom_id res chain seq x y z
N SER A 1 -19.28 -16.29 -6.45
CA SER A 1 -18.04 -15.98 -5.69
C SER A 1 -17.72 -14.53 -5.93
N ARG A 2 -17.62 -13.69 -4.88
CA ARG A 2 -17.18 -12.30 -5.03
C ARG A 2 -15.66 -12.31 -5.06
N SER A 3 -15.06 -11.79 -6.12
CA SER A 3 -13.61 -11.74 -6.31
C SER A 3 -13.05 -10.37 -5.94
N THR A 4 -11.73 -10.24 -5.88
CA THR A 4 -11.04 -8.95 -5.75
C THR A 4 -11.51 -7.93 -6.80
N LEU A 5 -11.81 -8.39 -8.01
CA LEU A 5 -12.33 -7.54 -9.10
C LEU A 5 -13.74 -7.00 -8.79
N PHE A 6 -14.57 -7.80 -8.12
CA PHE A 6 -15.88 -7.34 -7.65
C PHE A 6 -15.73 -6.22 -6.61
N ALA A 7 -14.86 -6.41 -5.61
CA ALA A 7 -14.59 -5.36 -4.62
C ALA A 7 -14.02 -4.08 -5.25
N ALA A 8 -13.12 -4.21 -6.23
CA ALA A 8 -12.50 -3.06 -6.91
C ALA A 8 -13.48 -2.21 -7.74
N THR A 9 -14.66 -2.75 -8.06
CA THR A 9 -15.69 -2.07 -8.86
C THR A 9 -16.95 -1.73 -8.07
N ASP A 10 -17.04 -2.17 -6.81
CA ASP A 10 -18.17 -1.88 -5.93
C ASP A 10 -18.14 -0.40 -5.50
N PRO A 11 -19.19 0.40 -5.78
CA PRO A 11 -19.22 1.82 -5.43
C PRO A 11 -18.97 2.09 -3.95
N GLN A 12 -19.44 1.19 -3.06
CA GLN A 12 -19.26 1.35 -1.62
C GLN A 12 -17.77 1.32 -1.22
N ILE A 13 -16.94 0.58 -1.96
CA ILE A 13 -15.50 0.53 -1.73
C ILE A 13 -14.84 1.83 -2.17
N SER A 14 -15.26 2.39 -3.31
CA SER A 14 -14.77 3.69 -3.78
C SER A 14 -15.10 4.81 -2.80
N GLU A 15 -16.36 4.89 -2.37
CA GLU A 15 -16.84 5.87 -1.39
C GLU A 15 -16.09 5.76 -0.05
N TYR A 16 -15.87 4.53 0.43
CA TYR A 16 -15.10 4.31 1.65
C TYR A 16 -13.63 4.76 1.51
N CYS A 17 -12.99 4.49 0.37
CA CYS A 17 -11.63 4.97 0.11
C CYS A 17 -11.56 6.50 0.07
N GLU A 18 -12.57 7.16 -0.49
CA GLU A 18 -12.66 8.63 -0.52
C GLU A 18 -12.84 9.21 0.88
N LEU A 19 -13.68 8.60 1.71
CA LEU A 19 -13.85 9.00 3.12
C LEU A 19 -12.54 8.89 3.90
N LEU A 20 -11.82 7.78 3.79
CA LEU A 20 -10.53 7.63 4.48
C LEU A 20 -9.49 8.68 4.01
N LYS A 21 -9.51 9.04 2.73
CA LYS A 21 -8.65 10.10 2.21
C LYS A 21 -9.03 11.48 2.74
N SER A 22 -10.34 11.79 2.83
CA SER A 22 -10.80 13.08 3.35
C SER A 22 -10.50 13.25 4.84
N ASP A 23 -10.50 12.15 5.58
CA ASP A 23 -10.23 12.12 7.01
C ASP A 23 -8.73 12.00 7.34
N GLU A 24 -7.86 12.10 6.32
CA GLU A 24 -6.40 11.93 6.42
C GLU A 24 -6.00 10.67 7.20
N TRP A 25 -6.76 9.59 6.99
CA TRP A 25 -6.61 8.38 7.77
C TRP A 25 -5.21 7.77 7.54
N PRO A 26 -4.49 7.37 8.60
CA PRO A 26 -3.08 6.97 8.50
C PRO A 26 -2.86 5.61 7.83
N VAL A 27 -3.94 4.89 7.49
CA VAL A 27 -3.89 3.53 6.93
C VAL A 27 -4.82 3.42 5.73
N CYS A 28 -4.44 2.56 4.77
CA CYS A 28 -5.26 2.26 3.61
C CYS A 28 -6.56 1.53 3.98
N ALA A 29 -7.56 1.58 3.10
CA ALA A 29 -8.80 0.83 3.24
C ALA A 29 -8.53 -0.68 3.37
N TYR A 30 -9.02 -1.28 4.46
CA TYR A 30 -9.01 -2.73 4.62
C TYR A 30 -10.34 -3.32 4.15
N ILE A 31 -10.27 -4.20 3.14
CA ILE A 31 -11.43 -4.86 2.56
C ILE A 31 -11.42 -6.33 2.96
N SER A 32 -12.48 -6.76 3.65
CA SER A 32 -12.57 -8.13 4.15
C SER A 32 -12.84 -9.15 3.02
N HIS A 33 -12.72 -10.44 3.37
CA HIS A 33 -13.03 -11.54 2.46
C HIS A 33 -14.47 -11.51 1.91
N ASP A 34 -15.39 -10.85 2.61
CA ASP A 34 -16.78 -10.63 2.16
C ASP A 34 -16.92 -9.51 1.12
N CYS A 35 -15.79 -8.91 0.70
CA CYS A 35 -15.71 -7.74 -0.19
C CYS A 35 -16.45 -6.53 0.39
N ARG A 36 -16.26 -6.27 1.69
CA ARG A 36 -16.84 -5.11 2.40
C ARG A 36 -15.76 -4.33 3.14
N PRO A 37 -15.93 -3.01 3.32
CA PRO A 37 -15.09 -2.24 4.23
C PRO A 37 -15.10 -2.86 5.62
N ALA A 38 -13.93 -2.93 6.24
CA ALA A 38 -13.77 -3.36 7.60
C ALA A 38 -12.69 -2.53 8.27
N ASN A 39 -12.81 -2.37 9.59
CA ASN A 39 -11.78 -1.69 10.35
C ASN A 39 -10.48 -2.52 10.30
N PRO A 40 -9.34 -1.87 10.02
CA PRO A 40 -8.05 -2.54 10.13
C PRO A 40 -7.77 -2.86 11.61
N SER A 41 -6.80 -3.74 11.85
CA SER A 41 -6.40 -4.07 13.22
C SER A 41 -5.81 -2.84 13.93
N GLU A 42 -5.87 -2.83 15.27
CA GLU A 42 -5.32 -1.72 16.06
C GLU A 42 -3.82 -1.52 15.77
N GLU A 43 -3.08 -2.61 15.58
CA GLU A 43 -1.64 -2.59 15.28
C GLU A 43 -1.31 -1.91 13.95
N ALA A 44 -2.22 -1.94 12.97
CA ALA A 44 -2.01 -1.26 11.69
C ALA A 44 -1.92 0.27 11.86
N HIS A 45 -2.48 0.81 12.94
CA HIS A 45 -2.43 2.25 13.24
C HIS A 45 -1.08 2.68 13.86
N ASN A 46 -0.17 1.74 14.15
CA ASN A 46 1.16 2.06 14.65
C ASN A 46 2.09 2.52 13.50
N LEU A 47 2.01 3.80 13.20
CA LEU A 47 2.81 4.45 12.15
C LEU A 47 4.32 4.20 12.30
N GLN A 48 4.84 4.23 13.53
CA GLN A 48 6.27 4.00 13.78
C GLN A 48 6.70 2.62 13.27
N THR A 49 5.96 1.58 13.65
CA THR A 49 6.23 0.22 13.17
C THR A 49 6.02 0.09 11.67
N SER A 50 5.00 0.75 11.11
CA SER A 50 4.77 0.77 9.65
C SER A 50 5.97 1.35 8.89
N PHE A 51 6.53 2.48 9.37
CA PHE A 51 7.73 3.09 8.78
C PHE A 51 8.95 2.19 8.92
N GLU A 52 9.18 1.58 10.08
CA GLU A 52 10.29 0.65 10.29
C GLU A 52 10.22 -0.56 9.35
N VAL A 53 9.02 -1.13 9.17
CA VAL A 53 8.77 -2.23 8.23
C VAL A 53 9.02 -1.77 6.79
N TRP A 54 8.56 -0.57 6.42
CA TRP A 54 8.77 0.00 5.09
C TRP A 54 10.27 0.16 4.77
N GLU A 55 11.02 0.84 5.64
CA GLU A 55 12.47 1.05 5.48
C GLU A 55 13.22 -0.29 5.41
N LYS A 56 12.88 -1.24 6.28
CA LYS A 56 13.52 -2.56 6.26
C LYS A 56 13.20 -3.31 4.97
N THR A 57 11.98 -3.17 4.46
CA THR A 57 11.58 -3.79 3.19
C THR A 57 12.40 -3.21 2.04
N LEU A 58 12.55 -1.89 1.95
CA LEU A 58 13.38 -1.23 0.94
C LEU A 58 14.84 -1.71 1.02
N GLU A 59 15.43 -1.75 2.21
CA GLU A 59 16.78 -2.28 2.43
C GLU A 59 16.92 -3.74 1.94
N MET A 60 15.94 -4.58 2.27
CA MET A 60 15.94 -6.00 1.90
C MET A 60 15.85 -6.21 0.38
N ILE A 61 15.08 -5.39 -0.33
CA ILE A 61 14.96 -5.44 -1.79
C ILE A 61 16.03 -4.62 -2.52
N GLY A 62 16.92 -3.96 -1.76
CA GLY A 62 18.03 -3.16 -2.29
C GLY A 62 17.58 -1.86 -2.96
N LEU A 63 16.46 -1.29 -2.52
CA LEU A 63 15.99 0.01 -2.94
C LEU A 63 16.41 1.09 -1.92
N PRO A 64 16.83 2.28 -2.36
CA PRO A 64 17.09 3.40 -1.46
C PRO A 64 15.80 3.94 -0.85
N SER A 65 15.88 4.62 0.30
CA SER A 65 14.71 5.19 0.99
C SER A 65 13.99 6.26 0.15
N ASP A 66 14.73 6.97 -0.71
CA ASP A 66 14.22 7.99 -1.64
C ASP A 66 13.65 7.42 -2.95
N SER A 67 13.41 6.09 -3.01
CA SER A 67 12.93 5.46 -4.23
C SER A 67 11.58 6.00 -4.69
N VAL A 68 10.67 6.31 -3.76
CA VAL A 68 9.33 6.77 -4.09
C VAL A 68 9.38 8.14 -4.77
N GLU A 69 10.16 9.06 -4.22
CA GLU A 69 10.39 10.39 -4.76
C GLU A 69 10.99 10.30 -6.17
N LYS A 70 12.02 9.47 -6.34
CA LYS A 70 12.64 9.21 -7.64
C LYS A 70 11.66 8.65 -8.67
N PHE A 71 10.79 7.72 -8.27
CA PHE A 71 9.76 7.20 -9.17
C PHE A 71 8.73 8.26 -9.56
N LEU A 72 8.35 9.14 -8.64
CA LEU A 72 7.43 10.25 -8.93
C LEU A 72 8.08 11.29 -9.86
N GLU A 73 9.39 11.45 -9.79
CA GLU A 73 10.18 12.30 -10.70
C GLU A 73 10.45 11.63 -12.07
N GLY A 74 10.06 10.36 -12.22
CA GLY A 74 10.24 9.58 -13.45
C GLY A 74 11.64 8.99 -13.62
N GLU A 75 12.42 8.93 -12.54
CA GLU A 75 13.74 8.30 -12.54
C GLU A 75 13.66 6.77 -12.51
N GLU A 76 14.67 6.12 -13.09
CA GLU A 76 14.82 4.68 -13.03
C GLU A 76 15.64 4.28 -11.78
N VAL A 77 15.02 3.52 -10.88
CA VAL A 77 15.69 2.97 -9.69
C VAL A 77 15.84 1.45 -9.84
N LYS A 78 17.08 0.97 -9.76
CA LYS A 78 17.38 -0.46 -9.86
C LYS A 78 17.19 -1.14 -8.51
N CYS A 79 16.35 -2.18 -8.45
CA CYS A 79 16.24 -3.05 -7.28
C CYS A 79 17.15 -4.28 -7.43
N ARG A 80 17.46 -4.94 -6.29
CA ARG A 80 18.33 -6.13 -6.25
C ARG A 80 17.84 -7.26 -7.16
N TYR A 81 16.53 -7.41 -7.29
CA TYR A 81 15.90 -8.52 -8.02
C TYR A 81 15.51 -8.17 -9.47
N GLY A 82 15.61 -6.91 -9.86
CA GLY A 82 15.25 -6.43 -11.22
C GLY A 82 16.34 -6.67 -12.26
N GLN A 83 17.47 -7.25 -11.87
CA GLN A 83 18.51 -7.69 -12.80
C GLN A 83 18.16 -9.08 -13.32
N GLU A 84 17.40 -9.17 -14.40
CA GLU A 84 17.49 -10.36 -15.25
C GLU A 84 18.91 -10.42 -15.80
N GLN A 85 19.63 -11.51 -15.48
CA GLN A 85 20.88 -11.86 -16.11
C GLN A 85 20.61 -12.18 -17.59
N GLN A 86 21.00 -11.29 -18.49
CA GLN A 86 21.38 -11.63 -19.86
C GLN A 86 22.74 -11.01 -20.19
#